data_AF-A0A1H9IQQ3-F1
#
_entry.id   AF-A0A1H9IQQ3-F1
#
_cell.length_a   1.000
_cell.length_b   1.000
_cell.length_c   1.000
_cell.angle_alpha   90.00
_cell.angle_beta   90.00
_cell.angle_gamma   90.00
#
_symmetry.space_group_name_H-M   'P 1'
#
loop_
_entity.id
_entity.type
_entity.pdbx_description
1 polymer ?
#
loop_
_entity_poly.entity_id
_entity_poly.type
_entity_poly.pdbx_seq_one_letter_code
_entity_poly.pdbx_strand_id
1 'polypeptide(L)'
;MKSCEVNFDGLVGPTHNYGGLSYGNVASQSNCQQSSNPREAALQGLSKMKALMDMGFTQGVLAPQERPDVAGLRKLGFSGTDAQVIERAAKESMPLLVASCSASSMWVANAATVSPSADTADGRVHFTAANLNCKYHRSIEHPTTSRVLGAMFADQQHFAHHAALPAVAQFGDEGAANHTRFCRSYGEAGVEFFVFGRAAFDTRFPTPQKYPARQTLEASQAVARLHGLSDDGVVYAQQNPAVIDQGVFHNDVIAVGNGEVLFYHEDAFLNTEQVLSELHDKLGRRGGRFQAVCVPRTEVGVEDAVRSYLFNSQLLSCADGSMLLIVPEECRSNERVWHYLQRLIADESPIRQVKVFDLKQSMQNGGGPACLRLRVALNETELAAVNPGVIMTAPLYDTLTQWVDKHYRDRMTENDLADPHLLTECRTALDELTQHLKLGAVYPFQIN
;
A
#
# COMPACT_ATOMS: atom_id res chain seq x y z
N MET A 1 11.75 -26.26 1.13
CA MET A 1 10.48 -25.90 0.46
C MET A 1 10.69 -24.60 -0.29
N LYS A 2 10.05 -24.42 -1.46
CA LYS A 2 10.14 -23.16 -2.20
C LYS A 2 9.29 -22.11 -1.47
N SER A 3 9.82 -20.89 -1.34
CA SER A 3 9.11 -19.74 -0.75
C SER A 3 9.33 -18.52 -1.63
N CYS A 4 8.33 -17.66 -1.75
CA CYS A 4 8.44 -16.42 -2.50
C CYS A 4 7.71 -15.28 -1.80
N GLU A 5 8.06 -14.05 -2.16
CA GLU A 5 7.20 -12.89 -1.96
C GLU A 5 6.22 -12.81 -3.13
N VAL A 6 4.93 -12.80 -2.82
CA VAL A 6 3.87 -12.48 -3.76
C VAL A 6 3.51 -11.01 -3.61
N ASN A 7 3.47 -10.30 -4.73
CA ASN A 7 2.98 -8.92 -4.78
C ASN A 7 1.48 -8.97 -5.07
N PHE A 8 0.63 -8.49 -4.16
CA PHE A 8 -0.80 -8.32 -4.41
C PHE A 8 -1.06 -6.84 -4.66
N ASP A 9 -1.45 -6.50 -5.88
CA ASP A 9 -1.64 -5.12 -6.28
C ASP A 9 -3.11 -4.71 -6.25
N GLY A 10 -3.38 -3.46 -5.84
CA GLY A 10 -4.72 -2.90 -5.86
C GLY A 10 -5.16 -2.58 -7.29
N LEU A 11 -6.25 -3.19 -7.73
CA LEU A 11 -6.93 -2.75 -8.95
C LEU A 11 -7.64 -1.42 -8.68
N VAL A 12 -7.31 -0.40 -9.48
CA VAL A 12 -7.87 0.95 -9.32
C VAL A 12 -9.39 0.91 -9.49
N GLY A 13 -10.13 1.60 -8.60
CA GLY A 13 -11.59 1.62 -8.63
C GLY A 13 -12.19 2.52 -9.72
N PRO A 14 -13.45 2.27 -10.16
CA PRO A 14 -14.09 3.03 -11.24
C PRO A 14 -14.30 4.52 -10.92
N THR A 15 -14.31 4.87 -9.63
CA THR A 15 -14.50 6.24 -9.13
C THR A 15 -13.19 6.99 -8.89
N HIS A 16 -12.04 6.53 -9.42
CA HIS A 16 -10.77 7.25 -9.33
C HIS A 16 -10.97 8.72 -9.67
N ASN A 17 -10.45 9.60 -8.82
CA ASN A 17 -10.63 11.05 -8.90
C ASN A 17 -9.55 11.78 -8.09
N TYR A 18 -9.35 13.06 -8.39
CA TYR A 18 -8.41 13.93 -7.69
C TYR A 18 -9.12 14.84 -6.68
N GLY A 19 -9.54 14.26 -5.56
CA GLY A 19 -10.30 14.98 -4.53
C GLY A 19 -9.48 15.84 -3.56
N GLY A 20 -8.14 15.83 -3.61
CA GLY A 20 -7.30 16.66 -2.71
C GLY A 20 -7.42 16.36 -1.21
N LEU A 21 -7.80 15.13 -0.86
CA LEU A 21 -8.32 14.77 0.47
C LEU A 21 -7.25 14.52 1.54
N SER A 22 -5.97 14.49 1.17
CA SER A 22 -4.87 14.05 2.03
C SER A 22 -3.91 15.19 2.40
N TYR A 23 -4.24 15.99 3.41
CA TYR A 23 -3.30 16.98 3.96
C TYR A 23 -1.98 16.31 4.40
N GLY A 24 -0.86 16.83 3.89
CA GLY A 24 0.48 16.25 4.04
C GLY A 24 0.94 15.35 2.88
N ASN A 25 0.05 15.01 1.94
CA ASN A 25 0.41 14.42 0.65
C ASN A 25 0.39 15.54 -0.41
N VAL A 26 1.58 16.00 -0.79
CA VAL A 26 1.77 17.14 -1.70
C VAL A 26 1.13 16.90 -3.07
N ALA A 27 1.22 15.68 -3.61
CA ALA A 27 0.67 15.34 -4.92
C ALA A 27 -0.86 15.39 -4.93
N SER A 28 -1.50 14.85 -3.88
CA SER A 28 -2.96 14.93 -3.73
C SER A 28 -3.43 16.40 -3.69
N GLN A 29 -2.72 17.26 -2.98
CA GLN A 29 -3.08 18.68 -2.85
C GLN A 29 -2.90 19.47 -4.15
N SER A 30 -1.84 19.20 -4.92
CA SER A 30 -1.53 19.96 -6.13
C SER A 30 -2.40 19.60 -7.34
N ASN A 31 -2.93 18.37 -7.38
CA ASN A 31 -3.76 17.89 -8.49
C ASN A 31 -5.26 17.97 -8.21
N CYS A 32 -5.68 18.59 -7.10
CA CYS A 32 -7.10 18.70 -6.76
C CYS A 32 -7.90 19.37 -7.90
N GLN A 33 -9.15 18.93 -8.07
CA GLN A 33 -10.09 19.46 -9.09
C GLN A 33 -9.70 19.21 -10.56
N GLN A 34 -8.58 18.54 -10.84
CA GLN A 34 -8.30 18.05 -12.18
C GLN A 34 -9.23 16.88 -12.53
N SER A 35 -9.59 16.74 -13.81
CA SER A 35 -10.26 15.53 -14.28
C SER A 35 -9.28 14.36 -14.27
N SER A 36 -9.70 13.22 -13.77
CA SER A 36 -8.91 11.97 -13.82
C SER A 36 -9.40 11.05 -14.94
N ASN A 37 -8.63 9.99 -15.22
CA ASN A 37 -9.01 8.93 -16.16
C ASN A 37 -9.00 7.57 -15.43
N PRO A 38 -10.14 7.12 -14.88
CA PRO A 38 -10.22 5.85 -14.17
C PRO A 38 -9.78 4.65 -15.00
N ARG A 39 -10.16 4.60 -16.29
CA ARG A 39 -9.80 3.51 -17.20
C ARG A 39 -8.29 3.42 -17.36
N GLU A 40 -7.64 4.53 -17.71
CA GLU A 40 -6.18 4.59 -17.86
C GLU A 40 -5.48 4.22 -16.54
N ALA A 41 -5.97 4.69 -15.39
CA ALA A 41 -5.39 4.36 -14.09
C ALA A 41 -5.39 2.86 -13.81
N ALA A 42 -6.52 2.18 -14.08
CA ALA A 42 -6.62 0.74 -13.92
C ALA A 42 -5.72 -0.02 -14.91
N LEU A 43 -5.68 0.40 -16.17
CA LEU A 43 -4.84 -0.22 -17.20
C LEU A 43 -3.33 -0.04 -16.95
N GLN A 44 -2.91 1.11 -16.41
CA GLN A 44 -1.53 1.35 -15.97
C GLN A 44 -1.12 0.36 -14.87
N GLY A 45 -1.99 0.20 -13.85
CA GLY A 45 -1.78 -0.76 -12.77
C GLY A 45 -1.70 -2.21 -13.29
N LEU A 46 -2.66 -2.63 -14.12
CA LEU A 46 -2.68 -3.97 -14.72
C LEU A 46 -1.44 -4.24 -15.60
N SER A 47 -0.99 -3.24 -16.36
CA SER A 47 0.21 -3.35 -17.20
C SER A 47 1.47 -3.58 -16.35
N LYS A 48 1.58 -2.90 -15.20
CA LYS A 48 2.67 -3.15 -14.24
C LYS A 48 2.62 -4.58 -13.70
N MET A 49 1.45 -5.02 -13.22
CA MET A 49 1.24 -6.38 -12.72
C MET A 49 1.65 -7.43 -13.76
N LYS A 50 1.21 -7.26 -15.01
CA LYS A 50 1.52 -8.16 -16.13
C LYS A 50 3.02 -8.20 -16.43
N ALA A 51 3.67 -7.05 -16.48
CA ALA A 51 5.09 -6.98 -16.76
C ALA A 51 5.94 -7.65 -15.67
N LEU A 52 5.58 -7.50 -14.39
CA LEU A 52 6.27 -8.20 -13.29
C LEU A 52 6.02 -9.71 -13.34
N MET A 53 4.79 -10.14 -13.66
CA MET A 53 4.48 -11.55 -13.90
C MET A 53 5.32 -12.13 -15.04
N ASP A 54 5.47 -11.41 -16.14
CA ASP A 54 6.27 -11.84 -17.31
C ASP A 54 7.77 -11.92 -17.00
N MET A 55 8.25 -11.16 -16.01
CA MET A 55 9.62 -11.27 -15.48
C MET A 55 9.80 -12.44 -14.51
N GLY A 56 8.73 -13.16 -14.18
CA GLY A 56 8.76 -14.31 -13.28
C GLY A 56 8.47 -13.98 -11.81
N PHE A 57 8.08 -12.75 -11.48
CA PHE A 57 7.62 -12.41 -10.13
C PHE A 57 6.17 -12.87 -9.92
N THR A 58 5.88 -13.49 -8.78
CA THR A 58 4.51 -13.91 -8.47
C THR A 58 3.67 -12.68 -8.15
N GLN A 59 2.54 -12.54 -8.85
CA GLN A 59 1.67 -11.39 -8.81
C GLN A 59 0.24 -11.83 -8.51
N GLY A 60 -0.48 -11.05 -7.71
CA GLY A 60 -1.91 -11.18 -7.47
C GLY A 60 -2.60 -9.82 -7.56
N VAL A 61 -3.92 -9.83 -7.52
CA VAL A 61 -4.77 -8.63 -7.61
C VAL A 61 -5.73 -8.55 -6.43
N LEU A 62 -5.89 -7.35 -5.87
CA LEU A 62 -6.82 -7.04 -4.80
C LEU A 62 -7.91 -6.11 -5.35
N ALA A 63 -9.17 -6.49 -5.18
CA ALA A 63 -10.30 -5.81 -5.78
C ALA A 63 -10.54 -4.41 -5.19
N PRO A 64 -11.03 -3.42 -5.98
CA PRO A 64 -11.45 -2.12 -5.46
C PRO A 64 -12.66 -2.26 -4.52
N GLN A 65 -13.04 -1.16 -3.88
CA GLN A 65 -14.19 -1.13 -2.96
C GLN A 65 -15.43 -0.47 -3.55
N GLU A 66 -16.59 -0.75 -2.95
CA GLU A 66 -17.85 -0.06 -3.25
C GLU A 66 -17.71 1.45 -3.03
N ARG A 67 -17.85 2.21 -4.12
CA ARG A 67 -17.87 3.67 -4.15
C ARG A 67 -18.96 4.10 -5.14
N PRO A 68 -19.71 5.19 -4.88
CA PRO A 68 -19.77 5.98 -3.64
C PRO A 68 -20.17 5.17 -2.39
N ASP A 69 -19.60 5.46 -1.21
CA ASP A 69 -20.00 4.85 0.07
C ASP A 69 -21.30 5.47 0.60
N VAL A 70 -22.42 5.04 0.02
CA VAL A 70 -23.76 5.51 0.41
C VAL A 70 -24.10 5.15 1.85
N ALA A 71 -23.64 4.00 2.34
CA ALA A 71 -23.86 3.58 3.71
C ALA A 71 -23.14 4.51 4.71
N GLY A 72 -21.91 4.91 4.40
CA GLY A 72 -21.17 5.93 5.14
C GLY A 72 -21.90 7.28 5.17
N LEU A 73 -22.37 7.75 4.01
CA LEU A 73 -23.16 8.98 3.93
C LEU A 73 -24.44 8.91 4.79
N ARG A 74 -25.13 7.76 4.84
CA ARG A 74 -26.29 7.58 5.73
C ARG A 74 -25.95 7.73 7.20
N LYS A 75 -24.80 7.22 7.64
CA LYS A 75 -24.32 7.41 9.03
C LYS A 75 -24.04 8.87 9.36
N LEU A 76 -23.78 9.69 8.35
CA LEU A 76 -23.56 11.14 8.47
C LEU A 76 -24.85 11.97 8.34
N GLY A 77 -26.02 11.31 8.28
CA GLY A 77 -27.33 11.98 8.36
C GLY A 77 -28.03 12.20 7.02
N PHE A 78 -27.46 11.76 5.90
CA PHE A 78 -28.17 11.78 4.62
C PHE A 78 -29.18 10.64 4.56
N SER A 79 -30.45 10.97 4.26
CA SER A 79 -31.57 10.02 4.23
C SER A 79 -32.28 10.04 2.87
N GLY A 80 -33.02 8.98 2.57
CA GLY A 80 -33.72 8.79 1.29
C GLY A 80 -33.32 7.49 0.58
N THR A 81 -33.65 7.35 -0.70
CA THR A 81 -33.08 6.32 -1.58
C THR A 81 -31.58 6.55 -1.80
N ASP A 82 -30.86 5.58 -2.36
CA ASP A 82 -29.42 5.74 -2.63
C ASP A 82 -29.13 6.95 -3.52
N ALA A 83 -29.98 7.17 -4.54
CA ALA A 83 -29.89 8.35 -5.40
C ALA A 83 -30.11 9.66 -4.63
N GLN A 84 -31.14 9.71 -3.77
CA GLN A 84 -31.40 10.89 -2.94
C GLN A 84 -30.26 11.18 -1.96
N VAL A 85 -29.61 10.14 -1.41
CA VAL A 85 -28.44 10.32 -0.55
C VAL A 85 -27.28 10.96 -1.32
N ILE A 86 -26.99 10.49 -2.53
CA ILE A 86 -25.93 11.05 -3.40
C ILE A 86 -26.27 12.50 -3.78
N GLU A 87 -27.48 12.75 -4.27
CA GLU A 87 -27.93 14.10 -4.68
C GLU A 87 -27.86 15.10 -3.53
N ARG A 88 -28.28 14.69 -2.32
CA ARG A 88 -28.21 15.52 -1.12
C ARG A 88 -26.77 15.74 -0.69
N ALA A 89 -25.92 14.71 -0.69
CA ALA A 89 -24.50 14.87 -0.39
C ALA A 89 -23.83 15.82 -1.39
N ALA A 90 -24.11 15.70 -2.69
CA ALA A 90 -23.60 16.61 -3.71
C ALA A 90 -24.02 18.07 -3.47
N LYS A 91 -25.31 18.29 -3.14
CA LYS A 91 -25.88 19.64 -2.95
C LYS A 91 -25.48 20.27 -1.61
N GLU A 92 -25.51 19.50 -0.53
CA GLU A 92 -25.32 19.98 0.84
C GLU A 92 -23.84 19.93 1.25
N SER A 93 -23.04 18.99 0.72
CA SER A 93 -21.62 18.83 1.06
C SER A 93 -20.82 18.06 0.00
N MET A 94 -20.54 18.68 -1.15
CA MET A 94 -19.71 18.08 -2.22
C MET A 94 -18.39 17.48 -1.71
N PRO A 95 -17.60 18.14 -0.82
CA PRO A 95 -16.36 17.55 -0.32
C PRO A 95 -16.54 16.20 0.38
N LEU A 96 -17.67 16.01 1.07
CA LEU A 96 -17.98 14.76 1.74
C LEU A 96 -18.39 13.65 0.76
N LEU A 97 -19.11 14.01 -0.31
CA LEU A 97 -19.38 13.09 -1.41
C LEU A 97 -18.08 12.65 -2.09
N VAL A 98 -17.21 13.60 -2.46
CA VAL A 98 -15.91 13.32 -3.06
C VAL A 98 -15.07 12.39 -2.18
N ALA A 99 -15.06 12.63 -0.86
CA ALA A 99 -14.40 11.75 0.10
C ALA A 99 -14.98 10.33 0.12
N SER A 100 -16.29 10.21 0.00
CA SER A 100 -17.01 8.93 -0.05
C SER A 100 -16.90 8.22 -1.42
N CYS A 101 -16.33 8.89 -2.42
CA CYS A 101 -16.07 8.34 -3.76
C CYS A 101 -14.60 7.98 -4.01
N SER A 102 -13.70 8.19 -3.04
CA SER A 102 -12.26 7.98 -3.23
C SER A 102 -11.92 6.53 -3.58
N ALA A 103 -11.13 6.33 -4.64
CA ALA A 103 -10.55 5.04 -5.03
C ALA A 103 -9.24 4.70 -4.25
N SER A 104 -9.04 5.31 -3.09
CA SER A 104 -7.84 5.18 -2.25
C SER A 104 -7.50 3.75 -1.80
N SER A 105 -8.48 2.83 -1.82
CA SER A 105 -8.25 1.41 -1.56
C SER A 105 -7.31 0.73 -2.58
N MET A 106 -6.99 1.40 -3.71
CA MET A 106 -5.97 0.92 -4.64
C MET A 106 -4.55 0.90 -4.03
N TRP A 107 -4.29 1.72 -3.01
CA TRP A 107 -3.01 1.73 -2.31
C TRP A 107 -2.98 0.67 -1.21
N VAL A 108 -2.86 -0.58 -1.66
CA VAL A 108 -2.94 -1.76 -0.80
C VAL A 108 -1.69 -1.99 0.05
N ALA A 109 -0.61 -1.23 -0.15
CA ALA A 109 0.43 -1.11 0.87
C ALA A 109 -0.15 -0.67 2.23
N ASN A 110 -1.29 0.02 2.25
CA ASN A 110 -1.98 0.39 3.48
C ASN A 110 -3.16 -0.51 3.83
N ALA A 111 -3.44 -1.58 3.07
CA ALA A 111 -4.61 -2.42 3.31
C ALA A 111 -4.49 -3.15 4.66
N ALA A 112 -3.31 -3.69 4.95
CA ALA A 112 -3.01 -4.45 6.15
C ALA A 112 -1.52 -4.43 6.43
N THR A 113 -1.14 -4.84 7.64
CA THR A 113 0.18 -5.41 7.91
C THR A 113 0.10 -6.91 7.80
N VAL A 114 1.15 -7.53 7.25
CA VAL A 114 1.23 -8.97 7.04
C VAL A 114 2.52 -9.50 7.64
N SER A 115 2.44 -10.53 8.48
CA SER A 115 3.63 -11.24 8.99
C SER A 115 3.61 -12.69 8.51
N PRO A 116 4.68 -13.17 7.85
CA PRO A 116 4.77 -14.55 7.37
C PRO A 116 4.76 -15.58 8.48
N SER A 117 4.33 -16.81 8.16
CA SER A 117 4.31 -17.96 9.07
C SER A 117 5.65 -18.26 9.74
N ALA A 118 6.76 -17.96 9.08
CA ALA A 118 8.10 -18.15 9.63
C ALA A 118 8.41 -17.25 10.84
N ASP A 119 7.62 -16.19 11.06
CA ASP A 119 7.85 -15.20 12.13
C ASP A 119 6.80 -15.25 13.25
N THR A 120 5.66 -15.89 13.00
CA THR A 120 4.53 -15.92 13.93
C THR A 120 4.61 -17.14 14.86
N ALA A 121 4.13 -16.98 16.08
CA ALA A 121 4.22 -18.02 17.11
C ALA A 121 3.43 -19.30 16.79
N ASP A 122 2.38 -19.21 15.98
CA ASP A 122 1.51 -20.34 15.62
C ASP A 122 1.79 -20.90 14.21
N GLY A 123 2.77 -20.35 13.49
CA GLY A 123 3.16 -20.82 12.17
C GLY A 123 2.16 -20.51 11.05
N ARG A 124 1.26 -19.53 11.23
CA ARG A 124 0.34 -19.06 10.19
C ARG A 124 0.74 -17.69 9.68
N VAL A 125 0.31 -17.33 8.47
CA VAL A 125 0.47 -15.96 7.95
C VAL A 125 -0.62 -15.08 8.55
N HIS A 126 -0.23 -14.03 9.26
CA HIS A 126 -1.16 -13.15 9.98
C HIS A 126 -1.42 -11.87 9.21
N PHE A 127 -2.69 -11.45 9.16
CA PHE A 127 -3.15 -10.22 8.55
C PHE A 127 -3.89 -9.37 9.58
N THR A 128 -3.49 -8.12 9.77
CA THR A 128 -4.29 -7.12 10.50
C THR A 128 -4.62 -5.99 9.53
N ALA A 129 -5.90 -5.82 9.20
CA ALA A 129 -6.34 -4.69 8.36
C ALA A 129 -6.02 -3.36 9.04
N ALA A 130 -5.46 -2.39 8.32
CA ALA A 130 -5.11 -1.10 8.90
C ALA A 130 -6.37 -0.24 9.07
N ASN A 131 -6.48 0.50 10.18
CA ASN A 131 -7.67 1.31 10.44
C ASN A 131 -7.71 2.63 9.64
N LEU A 132 -6.55 3.11 9.17
CA LEU A 132 -6.40 4.32 8.36
C LEU A 132 -7.09 5.54 8.97
N ASN A 133 -7.08 5.60 10.30
CA ASN A 133 -7.89 6.54 11.09
C ASN A 133 -7.60 8.01 10.77
N CYS A 134 -6.38 8.33 10.32
CA CYS A 134 -5.95 9.71 10.09
C CYS A 134 -6.77 10.42 9.00
N LYS A 135 -7.30 9.69 8.00
CA LYS A 135 -8.00 10.27 6.85
C LYS A 135 -9.37 9.64 6.69
N TYR A 136 -10.45 10.43 6.77
CA TYR A 136 -11.84 9.92 6.70
C TYR A 136 -12.09 9.00 5.51
N HIS A 137 -11.76 9.46 4.29
CA HIS A 137 -11.95 8.70 3.05
C HIS A 137 -11.23 7.35 3.02
N ARG A 138 -10.19 7.18 3.86
CA ARG A 138 -9.46 5.93 4.05
C ARG A 138 -9.93 5.12 5.24
N SER A 139 -10.38 5.77 6.31
CA SER A 139 -10.88 5.12 7.52
C SER A 139 -12.13 4.25 7.27
N ILE A 140 -12.82 4.46 6.15
CA ILE A 140 -13.96 3.64 5.71
C ILE A 140 -13.54 2.36 4.95
N GLU A 141 -12.24 2.17 4.68
CA GLU A 141 -11.74 1.04 3.86
C GLU A 141 -11.74 -0.29 4.63
N HIS A 142 -11.31 -0.28 5.90
CA HIS A 142 -10.91 -1.47 6.63
C HIS A 142 -12.00 -2.57 6.74
N PRO A 143 -13.32 -2.29 6.86
CA PRO A 143 -14.32 -3.35 6.96
C PRO A 143 -14.41 -4.18 5.69
N THR A 144 -14.37 -3.54 4.51
CA THR A 144 -14.39 -4.22 3.21
C THR A 144 -13.04 -4.87 2.93
N THR A 145 -11.93 -4.20 3.24
CA THR A 145 -10.58 -4.79 3.14
C THR A 145 -10.48 -6.10 3.92
N SER A 146 -11.03 -6.15 5.15
CA SER A 146 -11.04 -7.37 5.98
C SER A 146 -11.80 -8.51 5.31
N ARG A 147 -12.96 -8.25 4.69
CA ARG A 147 -13.73 -9.27 3.97
C ARG A 147 -13.03 -9.75 2.69
N VAL A 148 -12.44 -8.83 1.94
CA VAL A 148 -11.68 -9.17 0.72
C VAL A 148 -10.45 -10.02 1.06
N LEU A 149 -9.66 -9.63 2.06
CA LEU A 149 -8.52 -10.43 2.54
C LEU A 149 -8.97 -11.79 3.06
N GLY A 150 -10.07 -11.86 3.82
CA GLY A 150 -10.65 -13.12 4.29
C GLY A 150 -11.10 -14.04 3.14
N ALA A 151 -11.58 -13.48 2.03
CA ALA A 151 -11.94 -14.25 0.83
C ALA A 151 -10.73 -14.69 0.00
N MET A 152 -9.65 -13.89 -0.01
CA MET A 152 -8.41 -14.21 -0.72
C MET A 152 -7.58 -15.29 0.01
N PHE A 153 -7.57 -15.23 1.34
CA PHE A 153 -6.75 -16.05 2.23
C PHE A 153 -7.65 -16.81 3.22
N ALA A 154 -8.55 -17.64 2.69
CA ALA A 154 -9.65 -18.23 3.47
C ALA A 154 -9.27 -19.46 4.31
N ASP A 155 -8.18 -20.16 3.95
CA ASP A 155 -7.77 -21.37 4.66
C ASP A 155 -7.21 -21.05 6.06
N GLN A 156 -7.99 -21.35 7.08
CA GLN A 156 -7.67 -21.06 8.48
C GLN A 156 -6.48 -21.88 9.03
N GLN A 157 -6.07 -22.94 8.33
CA GLN A 157 -4.86 -23.69 8.67
C GLN A 157 -3.60 -22.90 8.34
N HIS A 158 -3.66 -22.04 7.32
CA HIS A 158 -2.52 -21.27 6.82
C HIS A 158 -2.60 -19.78 7.17
N PHE A 159 -3.81 -19.23 7.32
CA PHE A 159 -4.04 -17.79 7.42
C PHE A 159 -4.84 -17.42 8.67
N ALA A 160 -4.40 -16.37 9.36
CA ALA A 160 -5.10 -15.78 10.48
C ALA A 160 -5.42 -14.31 10.21
N HIS A 161 -6.68 -13.91 10.40
CA HIS A 161 -7.15 -12.55 10.17
C HIS A 161 -7.56 -11.90 11.48
N HIS A 162 -7.08 -10.67 11.70
CA HIS A 162 -7.39 -9.85 12.85
C HIS A 162 -8.22 -8.64 12.42
N ALA A 163 -9.12 -8.22 13.31
CA ALA A 163 -9.84 -6.97 13.12
C ALA A 163 -8.87 -5.78 13.15
N ALA A 164 -9.21 -4.72 12.41
CA ALA A 164 -8.48 -3.47 12.49
C ALA A 164 -8.46 -2.93 13.92
N LEU A 165 -7.36 -2.26 14.29
CA LEU A 165 -7.22 -1.62 15.59
C LEU A 165 -8.31 -0.55 15.81
N PRO A 166 -8.66 -0.22 17.07
CA PRO A 166 -9.67 0.80 17.37
C PRO A 166 -9.46 2.09 16.58
N ALA A 167 -10.52 2.61 15.96
CA ALA A 167 -10.48 3.78 15.09
C ALA A 167 -10.38 5.09 15.90
N VAL A 168 -9.26 5.25 16.61
CA VAL A 168 -8.90 6.43 17.39
C VAL A 168 -7.45 6.83 17.11
N ALA A 169 -7.13 8.11 17.27
CA ALA A 169 -5.81 8.63 16.93
C ALA A 169 -4.68 7.94 17.70
N GLN A 170 -4.92 7.45 18.91
CA GLN A 170 -3.92 6.75 19.73
C GLN A 170 -3.47 5.41 19.13
N PHE A 171 -4.27 4.82 18.25
CA PHE A 171 -3.97 3.59 17.52
C PHE A 171 -3.97 3.84 16.01
N GLY A 172 -3.51 5.00 15.57
CA GLY A 172 -3.37 5.31 14.15
C GLY A 172 -2.44 4.32 13.47
N ASP A 173 -2.98 3.60 12.48
CA ASP A 173 -2.31 2.52 11.77
C ASP A 173 -2.52 2.64 10.25
N GLU A 174 -1.43 2.65 9.51
CA GLU A 174 -1.37 2.77 8.05
C GLU A 174 -0.76 1.52 7.38
N GLY A 175 -0.64 0.41 8.12
CA GLY A 175 -0.35 -0.91 7.55
C GLY A 175 1.06 -1.07 6.99
N ALA A 176 1.18 -1.86 5.92
CA ALA A 176 2.46 -2.26 5.35
C ALA A 176 3.31 -1.11 4.74
N ALA A 177 2.75 0.07 4.50
CA ALA A 177 3.50 1.25 4.07
C ALA A 177 4.50 1.73 5.15
N ASN A 178 4.26 1.35 6.40
CA ASN A 178 5.16 1.60 7.54
C ASN A 178 5.81 0.32 8.08
N HIS A 179 5.84 -0.73 7.26
CA HIS A 179 6.41 -2.02 7.59
C HIS A 179 7.39 -2.48 6.52
N THR A 180 8.42 -3.18 6.95
CA THR A 180 9.32 -3.92 6.07
C THR A 180 9.76 -5.18 6.78
N ARG A 181 10.03 -6.23 6.01
CA ARG A 181 10.57 -7.48 6.54
C ARG A 181 11.95 -7.71 5.96
N PHE A 182 12.92 -7.97 6.83
CA PHE A 182 14.26 -8.38 6.43
C PHE A 182 14.47 -9.86 6.71
N CYS A 183 15.03 -10.59 5.76
CA CYS A 183 15.24 -12.03 5.88
C CYS A 183 16.33 -12.51 4.93
N ARG A 184 16.99 -13.62 5.28
CA ARG A 184 17.91 -14.30 4.38
C ARG A 184 17.19 -14.92 3.17
N SER A 185 16.02 -15.50 3.43
CA SER A 185 15.11 -16.07 2.44
C SER A 185 13.68 -15.89 2.93
N TYR A 186 12.72 -15.76 2.01
CA TYR A 186 11.33 -15.46 2.36
C TYR A 186 10.67 -16.50 3.27
N GLY A 187 11.07 -17.78 3.15
CA GLY A 187 10.53 -18.88 3.97
C GLY A 187 11.25 -19.10 5.29
N GLU A 188 12.26 -18.29 5.61
CA GLU A 188 12.99 -18.37 6.88
C GLU A 188 12.61 -17.22 7.80
N ALA A 189 12.77 -17.43 9.11
CA ALA A 189 12.47 -16.43 10.11
C ALA A 189 13.28 -15.15 9.88
N GLY A 190 12.60 -14.01 9.86
CA GLY A 190 13.14 -12.69 9.54
C GLY A 190 13.04 -11.71 10.70
N VAL A 191 13.31 -10.44 10.41
CA VAL A 191 13.14 -9.32 11.32
C VAL A 191 12.11 -8.38 10.73
N GLU A 192 11.02 -8.18 11.46
CA GLU A 192 9.92 -7.30 11.12
C GLU A 192 10.26 -5.88 11.60
N PHE A 193 10.28 -4.92 10.69
CA PHE A 193 10.68 -3.54 10.91
C PHE A 193 9.46 -2.64 10.83
N PHE A 194 9.06 -2.09 11.97
CA PHE A 194 7.92 -1.18 12.09
C PHE A 194 8.41 0.25 12.26
N VAL A 195 7.93 1.15 11.40
CA VAL A 195 8.29 2.56 11.44
C VAL A 195 7.10 3.39 11.90
N PHE A 196 7.28 4.26 12.90
CA PHE A 196 6.21 5.10 13.42
C PHE A 196 6.60 6.58 13.40
N GLY A 197 5.61 7.46 13.33
CA GLY A 197 5.86 8.92 13.32
C GLY A 197 5.80 9.56 14.70
N ARG A 198 5.06 8.96 15.64
CA ARG A 198 4.91 9.44 17.03
C ARG A 198 4.54 8.32 18.00
N ALA A 199 4.78 8.54 19.28
CA ALA A 199 4.12 7.80 20.36
C ALA A 199 2.87 8.55 20.82
N ALA A 200 1.77 7.83 21.07
CA ALA A 200 0.50 8.39 21.50
C ALA A 200 0.44 8.62 23.01
N PHE A 201 1.11 7.79 23.80
CA PHE A 201 1.08 7.86 25.28
C PHE A 201 2.41 8.31 25.91
N ASP A 202 3.45 8.56 25.11
CA ASP A 202 4.74 9.03 25.59
C ASP A 202 5.16 10.33 24.88
N THR A 203 5.01 11.45 25.59
CA THR A 203 5.29 12.79 25.07
C THR A 203 6.78 13.11 24.92
N ARG A 204 7.67 12.23 25.36
CA ARG A 204 9.12 12.40 25.20
C ARG A 204 9.56 12.16 23.76
N PHE A 205 8.78 11.41 22.97
CA PHE A 205 9.06 11.21 21.56
C PHE A 205 8.79 12.51 20.81
N PRO A 206 9.73 13.00 19.98
CA PRO A 206 9.49 14.19 19.17
C PRO A 206 8.38 13.91 18.15
N THR A 207 7.64 14.93 17.74
CA THR A 207 6.57 14.79 16.75
C THR A 207 6.75 15.81 15.63
N PRO A 208 6.28 15.52 14.41
CA PRO A 208 6.26 16.51 13.34
C PRO A 208 5.41 17.72 13.73
N GLN A 209 5.73 18.89 13.18
CA GLN A 209 5.12 20.18 13.53
C GLN A 209 4.16 20.72 12.47
N LYS A 210 4.31 20.29 11.22
CA LYS A 210 3.52 20.75 10.07
C LYS A 210 2.55 19.70 9.57
N TYR A 211 3.00 18.46 9.37
CA TYR A 211 2.17 17.38 8.83
C TYR A 211 1.93 16.28 9.88
N PRO A 212 0.76 15.62 9.87
CA PRO A 212 0.42 14.66 10.91
C PRO A 212 1.24 13.37 10.80
N ALA A 213 1.78 12.90 11.92
CA ALA A 213 2.26 11.53 12.06
C ALA A 213 1.05 10.57 12.16
N ARG A 214 0.83 9.82 11.07
CA ARG A 214 -0.33 8.92 10.92
C ARG A 214 -0.17 7.61 11.69
N GLN A 215 1.04 7.03 11.66
CA GLN A 215 1.38 5.81 12.38
C GLN A 215 1.81 6.12 13.81
N THR A 216 1.28 5.34 14.75
CA THR A 216 1.65 5.37 16.17
C THR A 216 2.51 4.17 16.55
N LEU A 217 3.45 4.35 17.48
CA LEU A 217 4.21 3.24 18.07
C LEU A 217 3.27 2.19 18.67
N GLU A 218 2.21 2.65 19.33
CA GLU A 218 1.22 1.82 20.00
C GLU A 218 0.47 0.91 19.01
N ALA A 219 0.12 1.42 17.83
CA ALA A 219 -0.46 0.61 16.76
C ALA A 219 0.52 -0.45 16.29
N SER A 220 1.76 -0.07 15.98
CA SER A 220 2.81 -1.01 15.54
C SER A 220 3.05 -2.12 16.56
N GLN A 221 3.10 -1.79 17.86
CA GLN A 221 3.24 -2.77 18.93
C GLN A 221 1.99 -3.65 19.09
N ALA A 222 0.79 -3.10 18.89
CA ALA A 222 -0.45 -3.87 18.94
C ALA A 222 -0.52 -4.89 17.81
N VAL A 223 -0.17 -4.50 16.58
CA VAL A 223 -0.07 -5.42 15.43
C VAL A 223 0.94 -6.53 15.71
N ALA A 224 2.14 -6.19 16.19
CA ALA A 224 3.15 -7.20 16.52
C ALA A 224 2.64 -8.23 17.55
N ARG A 225 1.87 -7.79 18.56
CA ARG A 225 1.23 -8.69 19.53
C ARG A 225 0.14 -9.56 18.89
N LEU A 226 -0.74 -9.00 18.06
CA LEU A 226 -1.77 -9.76 17.33
C LEU A 226 -1.15 -10.82 16.41
N HIS A 227 0.03 -10.55 15.89
CA HIS A 227 0.78 -11.45 15.01
C HIS A 227 1.64 -12.46 15.79
N GLY A 228 1.72 -12.36 17.12
CA GLY A 228 2.52 -13.26 17.94
C GLY A 228 4.02 -13.16 17.64
N LEU A 229 4.50 -11.98 17.25
CA LEU A 229 5.92 -11.77 16.92
C LEU A 229 6.76 -11.73 18.19
N SER A 230 7.94 -12.35 18.14
CA SER A 230 8.94 -12.31 19.23
C SER A 230 9.69 -10.97 19.28
N ASP A 231 10.08 -10.50 20.46
CA ASP A 231 10.91 -9.29 20.63
C ASP A 231 12.26 -9.38 19.88
N ASP A 232 12.83 -10.58 19.76
CA ASP A 232 14.05 -10.85 18.99
C ASP A 232 13.86 -10.75 17.47
N GLY A 233 12.61 -10.69 17.00
CA GLY A 233 12.21 -10.65 15.59
C GLY A 233 11.60 -9.33 15.17
N VAL A 234 11.60 -8.31 16.02
CA VAL A 234 10.94 -7.03 15.75
C VAL A 234 11.88 -5.87 16.03
N VAL A 235 11.91 -4.86 15.16
CA VAL A 235 12.56 -3.57 15.42
C VAL A 235 11.53 -2.46 15.23
N TYR A 236 11.50 -1.51 16.17
CA TYR A 236 10.69 -0.31 16.07
C TYR A 236 11.59 0.90 15.85
N ALA A 237 11.35 1.65 14.78
CA ALA A 237 12.07 2.89 14.51
C ALA A 237 11.13 4.08 14.40
N GLN A 238 11.56 5.21 14.97
CA GLN A 238 10.87 6.46 14.70
C GLN A 238 11.37 7.07 13.39
N GLN A 239 10.44 7.37 12.49
CA GLN A 239 10.69 8.21 11.33
C GLN A 239 11.18 9.58 11.80
N ASN A 240 12.17 10.16 11.12
CA ASN A 240 12.61 11.51 11.39
C ASN A 240 11.44 12.51 11.23
N PRO A 241 11.01 13.22 12.29
CA PRO A 241 9.88 14.14 12.21
C PRO A 241 10.06 15.23 11.14
N ALA A 242 11.31 15.64 10.88
CA ALA A 242 11.61 16.66 9.88
C ALA A 242 11.31 16.21 8.44
N VAL A 243 11.40 14.92 8.13
CA VAL A 243 11.04 14.43 6.77
C VAL A 243 9.54 14.25 6.63
N ILE A 244 8.83 13.91 7.72
CA ILE A 244 7.36 13.91 7.72
C ILE A 244 6.84 15.30 7.35
N ASP A 245 7.42 16.36 7.95
CA ASP A 245 7.07 17.76 7.65
C ASP A 245 7.43 18.21 6.22
N GLN A 246 8.21 17.41 5.50
CA GLN A 246 8.54 17.60 4.08
C GLN A 246 7.68 16.77 3.12
N GLY A 247 6.72 15.99 3.65
CA GLY A 247 5.76 15.22 2.84
C GLY A 247 5.96 13.71 2.87
N VAL A 248 6.87 13.19 3.71
CA VAL A 248 7.03 11.74 3.95
C VAL A 248 5.95 11.26 4.93
N PHE A 249 4.72 11.09 4.43
CA PHE A 249 3.58 10.70 5.27
C PHE A 249 3.58 9.21 5.65
N HIS A 250 4.35 8.38 4.94
CA HIS A 250 4.60 6.95 5.18
C HIS A 250 6.08 6.64 4.95
N ASN A 251 6.59 5.59 5.60
CA ASN A 251 7.99 5.17 5.46
C ASN A 251 8.35 4.76 4.04
N ASP A 252 7.43 4.13 3.31
CA ASP A 252 7.61 3.76 1.90
C ASP A 252 7.77 4.96 0.94
N VAL A 253 7.77 6.21 1.44
CA VAL A 253 8.13 7.41 0.66
C VAL A 253 9.61 7.80 0.85
N ILE A 254 10.31 7.21 1.82
CA ILE A 254 11.72 7.55 2.13
C ILE A 254 12.64 6.35 2.37
N ALA A 255 12.09 5.13 2.50
CA ALA A 255 12.84 3.89 2.60
C ALA A 255 12.02 2.70 2.07
N VAL A 256 12.71 1.75 1.43
CA VAL A 256 12.16 0.44 1.05
C VAL A 256 13.20 -0.64 1.33
N GLY A 257 12.77 -1.78 1.86
CA GLY A 257 13.63 -2.93 2.03
C GLY A 257 13.05 -4.20 1.44
N ASN A 258 13.92 -5.15 1.13
CA ASN A 258 13.58 -6.46 0.60
C ASN A 258 14.72 -7.44 0.88
N GLY A 259 14.41 -8.68 1.25
CA GLY A 259 15.44 -9.67 1.61
C GLY A 259 16.36 -9.11 2.69
N GLU A 260 17.66 -9.04 2.41
CA GLU A 260 18.66 -8.53 3.36
C GLU A 260 19.00 -7.04 3.17
N VAL A 261 18.35 -6.35 2.22
CA VAL A 261 18.73 -5.00 1.78
C VAL A 261 17.71 -3.96 2.24
N LEU A 262 18.20 -2.85 2.80
CA LEU A 262 17.45 -1.62 3.03
C LEU A 262 17.98 -0.51 2.11
N PHE A 263 17.13 0.01 1.24
CA PHE A 263 17.40 1.19 0.42
C PHE A 263 16.67 2.40 1.03
N TYR A 264 17.41 3.40 1.50
CA TYR A 264 16.84 4.48 2.31
C TYR A 264 17.59 5.82 2.13
N HIS A 265 16.90 6.92 2.37
CA HIS A 265 17.54 8.24 2.46
C HIS A 265 18.26 8.39 3.81
N GLU A 266 19.41 9.08 3.84
CA GLU A 266 20.18 9.32 5.08
C GLU A 266 19.37 9.93 6.24
N ASP A 267 18.25 10.60 5.92
CA ASP A 267 17.41 11.34 6.86
C ASP A 267 16.17 10.57 7.28
N ALA A 268 16.00 9.33 6.81
CA ALA A 268 14.77 8.57 7.02
C ALA A 268 14.45 8.46 8.52
N PHE A 269 15.40 8.06 9.36
CA PHE A 269 15.14 7.72 10.75
C PHE A 269 15.73 8.75 11.71
N LEU A 270 15.09 8.92 12.88
CA LEU A 270 15.57 9.85 13.90
C LEU A 270 16.92 9.41 14.50
N ASN A 271 17.05 8.11 14.79
CA ASN A 271 18.24 7.50 15.40
C ASN A 271 18.86 6.46 14.45
N THR A 272 19.17 6.88 13.21
CA THR A 272 19.57 5.98 12.10
C THR A 272 20.62 4.95 12.50
N GLU A 273 21.74 5.35 13.09
CA GLU A 273 22.83 4.41 13.44
C GLU A 273 22.37 3.32 14.42
N GLN A 274 21.58 3.68 15.43
CA GLN A 274 21.01 2.72 16.38
C GLN A 274 20.06 1.74 15.69
N VAL A 275 19.19 2.25 14.82
CA VAL A 275 18.23 1.43 14.06
C VAL A 275 18.96 0.43 13.17
N LEU A 276 19.97 0.88 12.42
CA LEU A 276 20.74 0.01 11.53
C LEU A 276 21.54 -1.03 12.30
N SER A 277 22.12 -0.66 13.45
CA SER A 277 22.81 -1.61 14.34
C SER A 277 21.88 -2.69 14.87
N GLU A 278 20.68 -2.30 15.33
CA GLU A 278 19.69 -3.26 15.86
C GLU A 278 19.19 -4.22 14.77
N LEU A 279 18.93 -3.70 13.57
CA LEU A 279 18.55 -4.52 12.40
C LEU A 279 19.67 -5.49 12.02
N HIS A 280 20.92 -5.01 11.98
CA HIS A 280 22.09 -5.83 11.69
C HIS A 280 22.23 -6.97 12.71
N ASP A 281 22.17 -6.66 14.01
CA ASP A 281 22.34 -7.63 15.07
C ASP A 281 21.22 -8.68 15.08
N LYS A 282 19.95 -8.24 15.00
CA LYS A 282 18.80 -9.15 15.03
C LYS A 282 18.74 -10.04 13.79
N LEU A 283 19.02 -9.49 12.60
CA LEU A 283 19.05 -10.29 11.37
C LEU A 283 20.26 -11.24 11.36
N GLY A 284 21.42 -10.80 11.87
CA GLY A 284 22.61 -11.62 12.02
C GLY A 284 22.39 -12.84 12.92
N ARG A 285 21.65 -12.68 14.04
CA ARG A 285 21.24 -13.80 14.90
C ARG A 285 20.32 -14.80 14.20
N ARG A 286 19.60 -14.36 13.16
CA ARG A 286 18.76 -15.20 12.28
C ARG A 286 19.52 -15.71 11.05
N GLY A 287 20.84 -15.51 11.00
CA GLY A 287 21.71 -16.00 9.94
C GLY A 287 21.70 -15.19 8.65
N GLY A 288 21.03 -14.03 8.64
CA GLY A 288 21.05 -13.10 7.52
C GLY A 288 22.20 -12.08 7.61
N ARG A 289 22.41 -11.33 6.53
CA ARG A 289 23.47 -10.34 6.35
C ARG A 289 22.89 -9.01 5.91
N PHE A 290 22.52 -8.18 6.89
CA PHE A 290 21.90 -6.88 6.63
C PHE A 290 22.83 -5.96 5.83
N GLN A 291 22.28 -5.38 4.76
CA GLN A 291 22.96 -4.47 3.83
C GLN A 291 22.17 -3.16 3.71
N ALA A 292 22.76 -2.07 4.16
CA ALA A 292 22.16 -0.75 4.09
C ALA A 292 22.71 0.02 2.88
N VAL A 293 21.84 0.36 1.93
CA VAL A 293 22.13 1.21 0.77
C VAL A 293 21.57 2.61 1.07
N CYS A 294 22.45 3.48 1.53
CA CYS A 294 22.11 4.86 1.90
C CYS A 294 22.17 5.78 0.68
N VAL A 295 21.15 6.61 0.51
CA VAL A 295 21.16 7.74 -0.44
C VAL A 295 21.56 9.01 0.32
N PRO A 296 22.73 9.60 0.02
CA PRO A 296 23.15 10.84 0.65
C PRO A 296 22.28 12.02 0.23
N ARG A 297 21.96 12.92 1.16
CA ARG A 297 21.17 14.14 0.88
C ARG A 297 21.89 15.06 -0.11
N THR A 298 23.21 15.00 -0.14
CA THR A 298 24.04 15.76 -1.08
C THR A 298 23.83 15.32 -2.53
N GLU A 299 23.45 14.06 -2.76
CA GLU A 299 23.13 13.54 -4.10
C GLU A 299 21.65 13.76 -4.42
N VAL A 300 20.75 13.29 -3.55
CA VAL A 300 19.29 13.43 -3.70
C VAL A 300 18.73 14.03 -2.41
N GLY A 301 18.17 15.24 -2.48
CA GLY A 301 17.51 15.85 -1.32
C GLY A 301 16.14 15.23 -1.04
N VAL A 302 15.62 15.43 0.18
CA VAL A 302 14.30 14.93 0.59
C VAL A 302 13.18 15.43 -0.35
N GLU A 303 13.27 16.69 -0.81
CA GLU A 303 12.31 17.24 -1.78
C GLU A 303 12.30 16.44 -3.09
N ASP A 304 13.48 16.13 -3.64
CA ASP A 304 13.60 15.34 -4.87
C ASP A 304 13.09 13.91 -4.65
N ALA A 305 13.38 13.31 -3.50
CA ALA A 305 12.86 11.99 -3.13
C ALA A 305 11.33 11.97 -3.07
N VAL A 306 10.71 12.97 -2.41
CA VAL A 306 9.25 13.11 -2.31
C VAL A 306 8.61 13.41 -3.66
N ARG A 307 9.23 14.22 -4.52
CA ARG A 307 8.66 14.58 -5.83
C ARG A 307 8.79 13.45 -6.86
N SER A 308 9.86 12.66 -6.78
CA SER A 308 10.13 11.56 -7.71
C SER A 308 9.56 10.22 -7.26
N TYR A 309 9.23 10.08 -5.97
CA TYR A 309 8.84 8.80 -5.35
C TYR A 309 9.93 7.74 -5.47
N LEU A 310 11.21 8.13 -5.42
CA LEU A 310 12.37 7.23 -5.50
C LEU A 310 12.25 6.02 -4.56
N PHE A 311 11.87 6.27 -3.31
CA PHE A 311 11.77 5.21 -2.31
C PHE A 311 10.41 4.51 -2.29
N ASN A 312 9.41 5.05 -3.00
CA ASN A 312 8.16 4.33 -3.26
C ASN A 312 8.28 3.34 -4.41
N SER A 313 9.47 2.76 -4.53
CA SER A 313 9.85 1.78 -5.53
C SER A 313 9.62 0.36 -5.01
N GLN A 314 9.48 -0.61 -5.92
CA GLN A 314 9.56 -2.02 -5.54
C GLN A 314 11.00 -2.47 -5.64
N LEU A 315 11.56 -2.97 -4.54
CA LEU A 315 12.84 -3.67 -4.54
C LEU A 315 12.56 -5.17 -4.62
N LEU A 316 12.95 -5.81 -5.72
CA LEU A 316 12.60 -7.20 -6.03
C LEU A 316 13.86 -8.07 -6.14
N SER A 317 13.84 -9.26 -5.54
CA SER A 317 14.94 -10.23 -5.64
C SER A 317 14.89 -11.01 -6.96
N CYS A 318 15.92 -10.91 -7.77
CA CYS A 318 16.11 -11.72 -8.98
C CYS A 318 16.61 -13.13 -8.63
N ALA A 319 16.44 -14.08 -9.56
CA ALA A 319 16.88 -15.46 -9.36
C ALA A 319 18.41 -15.62 -9.22
N ASP A 320 19.18 -14.66 -9.73
CA ASP A 320 20.65 -14.61 -9.62
C ASP A 320 21.14 -13.97 -8.30
N GLY A 321 20.22 -13.54 -7.43
CA GLY A 321 20.53 -12.87 -6.16
C GLY A 321 20.73 -11.36 -6.27
N SER A 322 20.74 -10.80 -7.49
CA SER A 322 20.69 -9.34 -7.68
C SER A 322 19.30 -8.79 -7.35
N MET A 323 19.19 -7.47 -7.23
CA MET A 323 17.90 -6.80 -7.06
C MET A 323 17.55 -5.88 -8.23
N LEU A 324 16.27 -5.88 -8.56
CA LEU A 324 15.62 -4.99 -9.52
C LEU A 324 14.82 -3.93 -8.76
N LEU A 325 15.07 -2.66 -9.09
CA LEU A 325 14.32 -1.52 -8.56
C LEU A 325 13.28 -1.05 -9.57
N ILE A 326 12.00 -1.11 -9.20
CA ILE A 326 10.88 -0.61 -10.00
C ILE A 326 10.54 0.80 -9.56
N VAL A 327 10.77 1.78 -10.44
CA VAL A 327 10.56 3.21 -10.15
C VAL A 327 9.49 3.81 -11.07
N PRO A 328 8.81 4.90 -10.67
CA PRO A 328 7.90 5.63 -11.56
C PRO A 328 8.67 6.53 -12.53
N GLU A 329 8.02 6.98 -13.61
CA GLU A 329 8.61 7.85 -14.66
C GLU A 329 9.14 9.19 -14.09
N GLU A 330 8.60 9.67 -12.97
CA GLU A 330 9.05 10.87 -12.26
C GLU A 330 10.50 10.74 -11.75
N CYS A 331 10.98 9.52 -11.47
CA CYS A 331 12.40 9.28 -11.15
C CYS A 331 13.31 9.52 -12.34
N ARG A 332 12.86 9.17 -13.54
CA ARG A 332 13.61 9.43 -14.79
C ARG A 332 13.54 10.91 -15.19
N SER A 333 12.42 11.57 -14.90
CA SER A 333 12.22 12.99 -15.20
C SER A 333 13.00 13.93 -14.25
N ASN A 334 13.39 13.45 -13.07
CA ASN A 334 14.23 14.21 -12.15
C ASN A 334 15.72 13.88 -12.40
N GLU A 335 16.48 14.85 -12.92
CA GLU A 335 17.88 14.64 -13.33
C GLU A 335 18.78 14.15 -12.20
N ARG A 336 18.63 14.68 -10.98
CA ARG A 336 19.46 14.29 -9.83
C ARG A 336 19.18 12.85 -9.42
N VAL A 337 17.91 12.49 -9.35
CA VAL A 337 17.45 11.14 -9.01
C VAL A 337 17.89 10.15 -10.08
N TRP A 338 17.70 10.48 -11.36
CA TRP A 338 18.10 9.59 -12.45
C TRP A 338 19.61 9.39 -12.49
N HIS A 339 20.40 10.45 -12.33
CA HIS A 339 21.85 10.37 -12.26
C HIS A 339 22.32 9.47 -11.09
N TYR A 340 21.72 9.64 -9.90
CA TYR A 340 21.97 8.75 -8.76
C TYR A 340 21.66 7.29 -9.09
N LEU A 341 20.50 7.01 -9.69
CA LEU A 341 20.09 5.66 -10.06
C LEU A 341 21.04 5.02 -11.10
N GLN A 342 21.53 5.78 -12.07
CA GLN A 342 22.50 5.29 -13.04
C GLN A 342 23.86 4.96 -12.41
N ARG A 343 24.29 5.75 -11.41
CA ARG A 343 25.48 5.42 -10.62
C ARG A 343 25.27 4.19 -9.76
N LEU A 344 24.12 4.09 -9.08
CA LEU A 344 23.78 2.97 -8.20
C LEU A 344 23.88 1.62 -8.92
N ILE A 345 23.44 1.54 -10.17
CA ILE A 345 23.54 0.29 -10.97
C ILE A 345 24.93 0.04 -11.56
N ALA A 346 25.77 1.08 -11.67
CA ALA A 346 27.15 0.97 -12.14
C ALA A 346 28.12 0.56 -11.02
N ASP A 347 27.81 0.94 -9.77
CA ASP A 347 28.57 0.58 -8.58
C ASP A 347 28.34 -0.89 -8.16
N GLU A 348 29.18 -1.42 -7.27
CA GLU A 348 28.99 -2.75 -6.68
C GLU A 348 27.90 -2.76 -5.59
N SER A 349 26.67 -2.48 -6.00
CA SER A 349 25.46 -2.51 -5.16
C SER A 349 24.69 -3.84 -5.31
N PRO A 350 23.88 -4.27 -4.32
CA PRO A 350 22.89 -5.33 -4.53
C PRO A 350 21.86 -4.98 -5.62
N ILE A 351 21.61 -3.68 -5.82
CA ILE A 351 20.67 -3.17 -6.82
C ILE A 351 21.39 -3.05 -8.16
N ARG A 352 21.09 -3.94 -9.10
CA ARG A 352 21.79 -4.03 -10.40
C ARG A 352 20.97 -3.57 -11.59
N GLN A 353 19.66 -3.40 -11.40
CA GLN A 353 18.75 -3.03 -12.46
C GLN A 353 17.73 -2.02 -11.95
N VAL A 354 17.38 -1.07 -12.81
CA VAL A 354 16.30 -0.12 -12.60
C VAL A 354 15.34 -0.24 -13.78
N LYS A 355 14.04 -0.42 -13.49
CA LYS A 355 13.00 -0.42 -14.51
C LYS A 355 11.94 0.63 -14.19
N VAL A 356 11.61 1.41 -15.19
CA VAL A 356 10.66 2.52 -15.10
C VAL A 356 9.27 2.07 -15.56
N PHE A 357 8.23 2.51 -14.87
CA PHE A 357 6.84 2.35 -15.27
C PHE A 357 6.10 3.69 -15.27
N ASP A 358 5.23 3.89 -16.26
CA ASP A 358 4.26 4.97 -16.25
C ASP A 358 3.07 4.61 -15.35
N LEU A 359 2.96 5.33 -14.23
CA LEU A 359 1.88 5.22 -13.26
C LEU A 359 1.27 6.60 -12.99
N LYS A 360 1.28 7.49 -13.99
CA LYS A 360 0.90 8.90 -13.85
C LYS A 360 -0.40 9.11 -13.09
N GLN A 361 -1.45 8.32 -13.38
CA GLN A 361 -2.76 8.51 -12.74
C GLN A 361 -2.72 8.24 -11.22
N SER A 362 -1.92 7.26 -10.78
CA SER A 362 -1.71 6.99 -9.34
C SER A 362 -0.75 8.01 -8.72
N MET A 363 0.32 8.36 -9.43
CA MET A 363 1.32 9.33 -8.99
C MET A 363 0.73 10.73 -8.77
N GLN A 364 -0.25 11.16 -9.59
CA GLN A 364 -0.95 12.43 -9.40
C GLN A 364 -1.75 12.50 -8.09
N ASN A 365 -2.12 11.37 -7.49
CA ASN A 365 -2.69 11.32 -6.13
C ASN A 365 -1.67 10.95 -5.04
N GLY A 366 -0.39 10.77 -5.39
CA GLY A 366 0.69 10.45 -4.46
C GLY A 366 0.78 8.97 -4.10
N GLY A 367 0.65 8.07 -5.08
CA GLY A 367 1.02 6.67 -4.92
C GLY A 367 1.86 6.16 -6.08
N GLY A 368 3.07 5.68 -5.78
CA GLY A 368 3.98 5.09 -6.74
C GLY A 368 3.85 3.56 -6.82
N PRO A 369 4.84 2.88 -7.42
CA PRO A 369 4.87 1.43 -7.57
C PRO A 369 4.63 0.65 -6.27
N ALA A 370 5.24 1.07 -5.16
CA ALA A 370 5.14 0.38 -3.88
C ALA A 370 3.79 0.59 -3.20
N CYS A 371 3.22 1.80 -3.24
CA CYS A 371 1.90 2.05 -2.63
C CYS A 371 0.82 1.15 -3.21
N LEU A 372 0.90 0.83 -4.51
CA LEU A 372 -0.07 -0.02 -5.20
C LEU A 372 0.01 -1.50 -4.82
N ARG A 373 0.97 -1.94 -3.99
CA ARG A 373 1.21 -3.37 -3.76
C ARG A 373 1.46 -3.77 -2.31
N LEU A 374 0.77 -4.83 -1.87
CA LEU A 374 0.95 -5.50 -0.60
C LEU A 374 1.86 -6.71 -0.81
N ARG A 375 2.92 -6.80 -0.01
CA ARG A 375 3.86 -7.92 -0.06
C ARG A 375 3.41 -9.01 0.90
N VAL A 376 3.34 -10.25 0.41
CA VAL A 376 2.97 -11.41 1.22
C VAL A 376 3.98 -12.51 0.93
N ALA A 377 4.89 -12.77 1.88
CA ALA A 377 5.80 -13.90 1.79
C ALA A 377 5.09 -15.20 2.17
N LEU A 378 5.14 -16.17 1.26
CA LEU A 378 4.42 -17.44 1.35
C LEU A 378 5.38 -18.60 1.04
N ASN A 379 5.24 -19.70 1.76
CA ASN A 379 5.77 -20.98 1.31
C ASN A 379 4.85 -21.62 0.26
N GLU A 380 5.31 -22.71 -0.34
CA GLU A 380 4.61 -23.42 -1.41
C GLU A 380 3.20 -23.88 -1.01
N THR A 381 3.00 -24.39 0.20
CA THR A 381 1.70 -24.86 0.69
C THR A 381 0.73 -23.71 0.95
N GLU A 382 1.22 -22.60 1.51
CA GLU A 382 0.40 -21.42 1.74
C GLU A 382 0.02 -20.75 0.42
N LEU A 383 0.95 -20.65 -0.54
CA LEU A 383 0.65 -20.12 -1.87
C LEU A 383 -0.44 -20.95 -2.58
N ALA A 384 -0.39 -22.28 -2.44
CA ALA A 384 -1.43 -23.16 -2.98
C ALA A 384 -2.80 -22.99 -2.30
N ALA A 385 -2.83 -22.49 -1.07
CA ALA A 385 -4.05 -22.23 -0.30
C ALA A 385 -4.66 -20.83 -0.57
N VAL A 386 -3.93 -19.93 -1.23
CA VAL A 386 -4.49 -18.64 -1.69
C VAL A 386 -5.57 -18.91 -2.73
N ASN A 387 -6.65 -18.11 -2.71
CA ASN A 387 -7.68 -18.15 -3.73
C ASN A 387 -7.03 -18.02 -5.14
N PRO A 388 -7.10 -19.05 -5.99
CA PRO A 388 -6.43 -19.00 -7.29
C PRO A 388 -7.06 -17.98 -8.25
N GLY A 389 -8.29 -17.52 -7.99
CA GLY A 389 -8.96 -16.48 -8.77
C GLY A 389 -8.31 -15.11 -8.67
N VAL A 390 -7.46 -14.86 -7.67
CA VAL A 390 -6.76 -13.59 -7.49
C VAL A 390 -5.28 -13.63 -7.88
N ILE A 391 -4.75 -14.79 -8.28
CA ILE A 391 -3.37 -14.91 -8.76
C ILE A 391 -3.33 -14.50 -10.24
N MET A 392 -2.45 -13.57 -10.57
CA MET A 392 -2.32 -13.05 -11.92
C MET A 392 -1.84 -14.15 -12.87
N THR A 393 -2.56 -14.26 -13.98
CA THR A 393 -2.24 -15.14 -15.11
C THR A 393 -2.53 -14.38 -16.40
N ALA A 394 -2.02 -14.83 -17.54
CA ALA A 394 -2.35 -14.20 -18.82
C ALA A 394 -3.88 -14.16 -19.08
N PRO A 395 -4.66 -15.26 -18.87
CA PRO A 395 -6.11 -15.20 -19.00
C PRO A 395 -6.79 -14.23 -18.03
N LEU A 396 -6.33 -14.13 -16.78
CA LEU A 396 -6.91 -13.19 -15.82
C LEU A 396 -6.60 -11.74 -16.21
N TYR A 397 -5.38 -11.46 -16.67
CA TYR A 397 -5.01 -10.14 -17.19
C TYR A 397 -5.93 -9.70 -18.34
N ASP A 398 -6.16 -10.57 -19.33
CA ASP A 398 -7.04 -10.28 -20.46
C ASP A 398 -8.49 -10.05 -19.99
N THR A 399 -8.96 -10.88 -19.05
CA THR A 399 -10.30 -10.76 -18.44
C THR A 399 -10.46 -9.41 -17.74
N LEU A 400 -9.50 -9.02 -16.91
CA LEU A 400 -9.55 -7.76 -16.16
C LEU A 400 -9.43 -6.55 -17.08
N THR A 401 -8.61 -6.62 -18.11
CA THR A 401 -8.47 -5.55 -19.12
C THR A 401 -9.80 -5.31 -19.84
N GLN A 402 -10.45 -6.38 -20.31
CA GLN A 402 -11.78 -6.29 -20.94
C GLN A 402 -12.86 -5.80 -19.99
N TRP A 403 -12.81 -6.23 -18.73
CA TRP A 403 -13.72 -5.75 -17.68
C TRP A 403 -13.53 -4.25 -17.42
N VAL A 404 -12.28 -3.77 -17.37
CA VAL A 404 -11.97 -2.33 -17.26
C VAL A 404 -12.49 -1.55 -18.47
N ASP A 405 -12.21 -2.02 -19.69
CA ASP A 405 -12.67 -1.36 -20.92
C ASP A 405 -14.19 -1.25 -21.01
N LYS A 406 -14.91 -2.26 -20.49
CA LYS A 406 -16.37 -2.31 -20.45
C LYS A 406 -16.97 -1.34 -19.43
N HIS A 407 -16.38 -1.26 -18.24
CA HIS A 407 -17.03 -0.61 -17.08
C HIS A 407 -16.48 0.76 -16.70
N TYR A 408 -15.25 1.11 -17.11
CA TYR A 408 -14.59 2.31 -16.63
C TYR A 408 -14.80 3.47 -17.59
N ARG A 409 -15.14 4.64 -17.03
CA ARG A 409 -15.12 5.91 -17.74
C ARG A 409 -13.67 6.31 -18.05
N ASP A 410 -13.45 6.97 -19.17
CA ASP A 410 -12.16 7.56 -19.58
C ASP A 410 -11.95 8.98 -19.02
N ARG A 411 -12.98 9.53 -18.36
CA ARG A 411 -12.94 10.83 -17.70
C ARG A 411 -13.84 10.82 -16.47
N MET A 412 -13.34 11.38 -15.37
CA MET A 412 -14.10 11.55 -14.12
C MET A 412 -13.89 12.95 -13.55
N THR A 413 -14.99 13.64 -13.24
CA THR A 413 -15.05 14.96 -12.60
C THR A 413 -15.99 14.93 -11.39
N GLU A 414 -15.99 15.99 -10.57
CA GLU A 414 -16.90 16.08 -9.41
C GLU A 414 -18.39 16.00 -9.81
N ASN A 415 -18.76 16.51 -10.98
CA ASN A 415 -20.14 16.40 -11.49
C ASN A 415 -20.53 14.95 -11.79
N ASP A 416 -19.58 14.15 -12.28
CA ASP A 416 -19.81 12.72 -12.52
C ASP A 416 -19.96 11.96 -11.20
N LEU A 417 -19.23 12.35 -10.14
CA LEU A 417 -19.39 11.79 -8.81
C LEU A 417 -20.76 12.09 -8.18
N ALA A 418 -21.40 13.18 -8.61
CA ALA A 418 -22.74 13.58 -8.20
C ALA A 418 -23.87 12.87 -8.97
N ASP A 419 -23.56 12.14 -10.04
CA ASP A 419 -24.52 11.37 -10.81
C ASP A 419 -24.89 10.06 -10.09
N PRO A 420 -26.14 9.88 -9.62
CA PRO A 420 -26.56 8.64 -8.99
C PRO A 420 -26.42 7.39 -9.88
N HIS A 421 -26.39 7.54 -11.20
CA HIS A 421 -26.21 6.41 -12.12
C HIS A 421 -24.83 5.77 -11.98
N LEU A 422 -23.80 6.56 -11.62
CA LEU A 422 -22.44 6.06 -11.39
C LEU A 422 -22.41 4.96 -10.31
N LEU A 423 -23.24 5.05 -9.27
CA LEU A 423 -23.35 4.00 -8.25
C LEU A 423 -23.79 2.67 -8.87
N THR A 424 -24.77 2.69 -9.76
CA THR A 424 -25.28 1.49 -10.44
C THR A 424 -24.23 0.89 -11.37
N GLU A 425 -23.50 1.73 -12.12
CA GLU A 425 -22.36 1.31 -12.94
C GLU A 425 -21.30 0.60 -12.07
N CYS A 426 -20.91 1.23 -10.95
CA CYS A 426 -19.91 0.70 -10.04
C CYS A 426 -20.35 -0.62 -9.40
N ARG A 427 -21.58 -0.71 -8.89
CA ARG A 427 -22.10 -1.96 -8.30
C ARG A 427 -22.19 -3.09 -9.32
N THR A 428 -22.62 -2.79 -10.55
CA THR A 428 -22.65 -3.78 -11.65
C THR A 428 -21.24 -4.29 -11.97
N ALA A 429 -20.27 -3.37 -12.08
CA ALA A 429 -18.88 -3.72 -12.33
C ALA A 429 -18.31 -4.59 -11.21
N LEU A 430 -18.51 -4.20 -9.95
CA LEU A 430 -18.02 -4.92 -8.77
C LEU A 430 -18.65 -6.30 -8.61
N ASP A 431 -19.95 -6.44 -8.90
CA ASP A 431 -20.62 -7.74 -8.85
C ASP A 431 -20.01 -8.72 -9.86
N GLU A 432 -19.82 -8.27 -11.10
CA GLU A 432 -19.12 -9.04 -12.14
C GLU A 432 -17.68 -9.37 -11.72
N LEU A 433 -16.96 -8.42 -11.11
CA LEU A 433 -15.59 -8.63 -10.66
C LEU A 433 -15.47 -9.70 -9.57
N THR A 434 -16.40 -9.75 -8.61
CA THR A 434 -16.36 -10.81 -7.57
C THR A 434 -16.50 -12.21 -8.15
N GLN A 435 -17.14 -12.36 -9.30
CA GLN A 435 -17.26 -13.63 -10.02
C GLN A 435 -15.93 -14.00 -10.70
N HIS A 436 -15.31 -13.04 -11.41
CA HIS A 436 -14.00 -13.23 -12.04
C HIS A 436 -12.92 -13.60 -11.01
N LEU A 437 -12.91 -12.92 -9.88
CA LEU A 437 -11.94 -13.11 -8.80
C LEU A 437 -12.33 -14.20 -7.77
N LYS A 438 -13.52 -14.80 -7.93
CA LYS A 438 -14.06 -15.84 -7.03
C LYS A 438 -14.07 -15.43 -5.55
N LEU A 439 -14.45 -14.20 -5.27
CA LEU A 439 -14.44 -13.64 -3.90
C LEU A 439 -15.73 -13.95 -3.13
N GLY A 440 -16.80 -14.35 -3.82
CA GLY A 440 -18.14 -14.41 -3.24
C GLY A 440 -18.67 -13.01 -2.90
N ALA A 441 -19.68 -12.95 -2.03
CA ALA A 441 -20.28 -11.69 -1.60
C ALA A 441 -19.40 -11.00 -0.53
N VAL A 442 -18.57 -10.05 -0.96
CA VAL A 442 -17.65 -9.30 -0.09
C VAL A 442 -18.05 -7.83 0.08
N TYR A 443 -18.90 -7.31 -0.81
CA TYR A 443 -19.35 -5.93 -0.74
C TYR A 443 -20.66 -5.78 0.03
N PRO A 444 -20.87 -4.67 0.76
CA PRO A 444 -22.12 -4.43 1.48
C PRO A 444 -23.38 -4.58 0.61
N PHE A 445 -23.36 -4.07 -0.63
CA PHE A 445 -24.52 -4.20 -1.53
C PHE A 445 -24.85 -5.64 -1.97
N GLN A 446 -23.93 -6.60 -1.79
CA GLN A 446 -24.15 -8.02 -2.14
C GLN A 446 -24.63 -8.86 -0.95
N ILE A 447 -24.42 -8.36 0.27
CA ILE A 447 -24.69 -9.10 1.53
C ILE A 447 -26.02 -8.66 2.14
N ASN A 448 -26.47 -7.45 1.83
CA ASN A 448 -27.67 -6.83 2.39
C ASN A 448 -28.95 -7.20 1.64
#